data_AF-A0A8C3NEL2-F1
#
_entry.id   AF-A0A8C3NEL2-F1
#
_cell.length_a   1.000
_cell.length_b   1.000
_cell.length_c   1.000
_cell.angle_alpha   90.00
_cell.angle_beta   90.00
_cell.angle_gamma   90.00
#
_symmetry.space_group_name_H-M   'P 1'
#
loop_
_entity.id
_entity.type
_entity.pdbx_description
1 polymer ?
#
loop_
_entity_poly.entity_id
_entity_poly.type
_entity_poly.pdbx_seq_one_letter_code
_entity_poly.pdbx_strand_id
1 'polypeptide(L)'
;MAEGGGGPARRKALSLLEAARSRYESLQISDDVFGESGQDSSGNPFYSTSADSRSAASSQDEDDDEEDQGRLVVAVPGGPGPMEEEEEEEAERGGWTRSLRDVPPPHFKDGSGPTRKMPLTASAMDFFQLFVPDNVLKNMVVQTNMYAKKYQERFGSDDAWVDVTLTEMKAFLGYMISTSIHHCESVLSIWSSGFYSNKSIALIMTQSRFEKILKYFHIVAFRSSQTTHSLYKIQPFLDSLQNGFDSAFRPSQAQVLHEPLIDEDPVFIATCTERDLWVRQCSSTGFICQIYVHLKEGSGADGLDALKNKPQLHSMVAKSLCQNASGKNYIIFTGPSITSLNLFEEFEKQGIYCCGLLSTRKSDCTGLPPSMLSNSATPQSRGQYRIRMKGNMSLICWYNKGHFRFLTNAYSPVQQGVIIKRKSGEIPCPLAVEAFAAHLSYICKYDDKYSKYFISHKPNKTWQQVFWFAISIAINNAYILYKMSEAYHVTRYSRAQFGERLVKELLGLEDTSPTH
;
A
#
# COMPACT_ATOMS: atom_id res chain seq x y z
N MET A 1 7.12 68.26 5.33
CA MET A 1 7.94 67.06 5.05
C MET A 1 7.97 66.28 6.35
N ALA A 2 7.49 65.05 6.50
CA ALA A 2 7.34 63.97 5.55
C ALA A 2 5.96 63.31 5.65
N GLU A 3 5.43 62.89 4.50
CA GLU A 3 4.31 61.97 4.37
C GLU A 3 4.78 60.54 4.64
N GLY A 4 3.92 59.74 5.28
CA GLY A 4 4.08 58.30 5.42
C GLY A 4 2.72 57.64 5.33
N GLY A 5 2.24 57.43 4.10
CA GLY A 5 0.94 56.86 3.80
C GLY A 5 0.83 55.39 4.21
N GLY A 6 -0.14 55.08 5.07
CA GLY A 6 -0.62 53.72 5.32
C GLY A 6 -1.43 53.22 4.12
N GLY A 7 -0.79 52.44 3.25
CA GLY A 7 -1.50 51.70 2.21
C GLY A 7 -2.31 50.54 2.81
N PRO A 8 -3.49 50.21 2.27
CA PRO A 8 -4.28 49.07 2.75
C PRO A 8 -3.53 47.76 2.46
N ALA A 9 -3.51 46.86 3.44
CA ALA A 9 -2.95 45.53 3.29
C ALA A 9 -3.62 44.81 2.10
N ARG A 10 -2.88 44.65 1.00
CA ARG A 10 -3.26 43.77 -0.11
C ARG A 10 -3.36 42.35 0.44
N ARG A 11 -4.57 41.87 0.72
CA ARG A 11 -4.84 40.42 0.75
C ARG A 11 -4.34 39.87 -0.58
N LYS A 12 -3.26 39.09 -0.58
CA LYS A 12 -2.83 38.34 -1.77
C LYS A 12 -4.02 37.49 -2.18
N ALA A 13 -4.58 37.77 -3.36
CA ALA A 13 -5.59 36.90 -3.94
C ALA A 13 -4.94 35.53 -4.14
N LEU A 14 -5.49 34.51 -3.47
CA LEU A 14 -5.08 33.13 -3.69
C LEU A 14 -5.23 32.81 -5.18
N SER A 15 -4.30 32.04 -5.75
CA SER A 15 -4.52 31.47 -7.08
C SER A 15 -5.83 30.69 -7.11
N LEU A 16 -6.47 30.55 -8.27
CA LEU A 16 -7.75 29.83 -8.38
C LEU A 16 -7.67 28.40 -7.82
N LEU A 17 -6.49 27.76 -7.93
CA LEU A 17 -6.22 26.44 -7.37
C LEU A 17 -6.13 26.48 -5.84
N GLU A 18 -5.41 27.45 -5.26
CA GLU A 18 -5.32 27.63 -3.80
C GLU A 18 -6.67 28.01 -3.18
N ALA A 19 -7.48 28.84 -3.87
CA ALA A 19 -8.84 29.19 -3.45
C ALA A 19 -9.77 27.96 -3.50
N ALA A 20 -9.68 27.16 -4.56
CA ALA A 20 -10.41 25.89 -4.65
C ALA A 20 -9.98 24.92 -3.53
N ARG A 21 -8.69 24.79 -3.26
CA ARG A 21 -8.14 23.96 -2.17
C ARG A 21 -8.63 24.44 -0.80
N SER A 22 -8.55 25.73 -0.51
CA SER A 22 -9.00 26.30 0.76
C SER A 22 -10.51 26.12 0.98
N ARG A 23 -11.32 26.33 -0.07
CA ARG A 23 -12.77 26.05 -0.02
C ARG A 23 -13.06 24.57 0.19
N TYR A 24 -12.28 23.70 -0.43
CA TYR A 24 -12.42 22.26 -0.28
C TYR A 24 -12.10 21.79 1.14
N GLU A 25 -11.04 22.33 1.74
CA GLU A 25 -10.63 22.02 3.11
C GLU A 25 -11.67 22.50 4.14
N SER A 26 -12.37 23.62 3.89
CA SER A 26 -13.38 24.17 4.81
C SER A 26 -14.72 23.42 4.81
N LEU A 27 -14.99 22.58 3.81
CA LEU A 27 -16.22 21.78 3.73
C LEU A 27 -16.22 20.59 4.70
N GLN A 28 -15.10 20.32 5.35
CA GLN A 28 -14.93 19.10 6.14
C GLN A 28 -15.38 19.32 7.59
N ILE A 29 -16.27 18.44 8.05
CA ILE A 29 -16.81 18.47 9.41
C ILE A 29 -15.93 17.60 10.33
N SER A 30 -15.51 18.10 11.49
CA SER A 30 -14.75 17.31 12.47
C SER A 30 -15.50 16.03 12.89
N ASP A 31 -14.77 14.99 13.25
CA ASP A 31 -15.34 13.68 13.61
C ASP A 31 -15.96 13.66 15.02
N ASP A 32 -15.58 14.57 15.91
CA ASP A 32 -16.06 14.63 17.32
C ASP A 32 -17.34 15.43 17.50
N VAL A 33 -17.97 15.79 16.39
CA VAL A 33 -19.12 16.69 16.34
C VAL A 33 -20.32 16.14 17.13
N PHE A 34 -20.38 14.82 17.34
CA PHE A 34 -21.41 14.21 18.19
C PHE A 34 -21.00 13.84 19.61
N GLY A 35 -19.75 14.10 20.03
CA GLY A 35 -19.28 13.77 21.39
C GLY A 35 -19.06 12.28 21.62
N GLU A 36 -18.75 11.52 20.57
CA GLU A 36 -18.33 10.11 20.67
C GLU A 36 -16.84 10.05 21.05
N SER A 37 -16.50 10.55 22.23
CA SER A 37 -15.13 10.54 22.76
C SER A 37 -14.68 9.11 23.07
N GLY A 38 -13.98 8.49 22.12
CA GLY A 38 -12.69 7.88 22.46
C GLY A 38 -11.65 8.99 22.54
N GLN A 39 -10.55 8.79 23.27
CA GLN A 39 -9.46 9.78 23.43
C GLN A 39 -8.68 10.10 22.14
N ASP A 40 -9.29 9.94 20.95
CA ASP A 40 -8.60 9.90 19.66
C ASP A 40 -8.64 11.21 18.87
N SER A 41 -9.02 12.32 19.50
CA SER A 41 -9.02 13.60 18.81
C SER A 41 -8.80 14.76 19.76
N SER A 42 -7.53 15.06 20.01
CA SER A 42 -7.15 16.34 20.57
C SER A 42 -5.86 16.84 19.94
N GLY A 43 -5.99 17.92 19.15
CA GLY A 43 -4.94 18.91 18.96
C GLY A 43 -4.13 18.75 17.68
N ASN A 44 -4.63 19.27 16.55
CA ASN A 44 -3.79 19.60 15.41
C ASN A 44 -3.20 21.02 15.62
N PRO A 45 -1.90 21.20 15.95
CA PRO A 45 -1.34 22.52 16.26
C PRO A 45 -0.97 23.31 14.99
N PHE A 46 -1.17 22.75 13.79
CA PHE A 46 -0.68 23.35 12.55
C PHE A 46 -1.61 24.38 11.90
N TYR A 47 -2.77 24.67 12.48
CA TYR A 47 -3.59 25.81 12.07
C TYR A 47 -3.13 27.08 12.77
N SER A 48 -1.96 27.59 12.37
CA SER A 48 -1.62 28.99 12.57
C SER A 48 -1.28 29.59 11.22
N THR A 49 -2.17 30.47 10.75
CA THR A 49 -1.99 31.22 9.51
C THR A 49 -0.90 32.26 9.72
N SER A 50 0.32 31.95 9.31
CA SER A 50 1.35 32.95 9.03
C SER A 50 2.22 32.48 7.88
N ALA A 51 2.17 33.23 6.78
CA ALA A 51 3.09 33.12 5.67
C ALA A 51 4.47 33.60 6.14
N ASP A 52 5.42 32.67 6.22
CA ASP A 52 6.82 32.87 5.82
C ASP A 52 7.64 31.68 6.30
N SER A 53 8.20 30.92 5.36
CA SER A 53 9.63 30.58 5.32
C SER A 53 9.88 29.58 4.21
N ARG A 54 10.68 30.03 3.24
CA ARG A 54 11.36 29.19 2.28
C ARG A 54 12.48 28.45 3.02
N SER A 55 12.53 27.13 2.90
CA SER A 55 13.77 26.38 3.07
C SER A 55 13.78 25.23 2.07
N ALA A 56 14.70 25.36 1.11
CA ALA A 56 15.15 24.27 0.28
C ALA A 56 15.95 23.30 1.15
N ALA A 57 15.69 22.01 1.01
CA ALA A 57 16.57 20.96 1.47
C ALA A 57 16.63 19.89 0.38
N SER A 58 17.61 20.06 -0.50
CA SER A 58 18.24 18.96 -1.22
C SER A 58 19.12 18.21 -0.24
N SER A 59 18.85 16.93 0.00
CA SER A 59 19.83 16.03 0.61
C SER A 59 20.11 14.91 -0.37
N GLN A 60 21.22 15.08 -1.06
CA GLN A 60 21.99 14.00 -1.67
C GLN A 60 22.57 13.19 -0.51
N ASP A 61 22.27 11.89 -0.46
CA ASP A 61 22.97 10.96 0.42
C ASP A 61 24.34 10.69 -0.22
N GLU A 62 25.38 11.33 0.32
CA GLU A 62 26.77 10.97 0.07
C GLU A 62 27.18 9.88 1.06
N ASP A 63 27.69 8.78 0.51
CA ASP A 63 28.36 7.70 1.22
C ASP A 63 29.67 8.24 1.82
N ASP A 64 29.81 8.25 3.15
CA ASP A 64 31.10 8.43 3.82
C ASP A 64 31.69 7.05 4.15
N ASP A 65 32.63 6.62 3.31
CA ASP A 65 33.61 5.57 3.58
C ASP A 65 34.80 6.20 4.33
N GLU A 66 34.99 5.87 5.62
CA GLU A 66 36.24 6.19 6.32
C GLU A 66 37.34 5.20 5.91
N GLU A 67 38.38 5.71 5.23
CA GLU A 67 39.64 5.01 4.96
C GLU A 67 40.45 4.82 6.25
N ASP A 68 40.56 3.58 6.75
CA ASP A 68 41.59 3.21 7.73
C ASP A 68 42.84 2.64 7.03
N GLN A 69 43.93 3.40 7.08
CA GLN A 69 45.25 2.97 6.60
C GLN A 69 45.90 2.02 7.61
N GLY A 70 45.59 0.72 7.50
CA GLY A 70 46.17 -0.35 8.30
C GLY A 70 47.04 -1.33 7.50
N ARG A 71 48.36 -1.09 7.51
CA ARG A 71 49.51 -2.00 7.31
C ARG A 71 49.23 -3.44 6.80
N LEU A 72 49.77 -3.75 5.61
CA LEU A 72 49.85 -5.11 5.03
C LEU A 72 50.50 -6.12 5.98
N VAL A 73 49.72 -7.12 6.44
CA VAL A 73 50.23 -8.37 6.99
C VAL A 73 49.79 -9.49 6.05
N VAL A 74 50.76 -10.15 5.42
CA VAL A 74 50.53 -11.32 4.56
C VAL A 74 50.08 -12.48 5.46
N ALA A 75 48.80 -12.83 5.42
CA ALA A 75 48.27 -14.01 6.08
C ALA A 75 48.51 -15.25 5.21
N VAL A 76 49.30 -16.19 5.75
CA VAL A 76 49.44 -17.57 5.29
C VAL A 76 48.13 -18.31 5.58
N PRO A 77 47.68 -19.30 4.77
CA PRO A 77 46.42 -20.00 5.02
C PRO A 77 46.57 -20.92 6.25
N GLY A 78 46.21 -20.39 7.42
CA GLY A 78 45.98 -21.16 8.65
C GLY A 78 44.50 -21.48 8.79
N GLY A 79 44.18 -22.58 9.48
CA GLY A 79 42.81 -22.98 9.79
C GLY A 79 42.00 -21.91 10.56
N PRO A 80 40.70 -22.16 10.78
CA PRO A 80 39.82 -21.19 11.43
C PRO A 80 40.40 -20.73 12.77
N GLY A 81 40.37 -19.42 13.02
CA GLY A 81 40.85 -18.87 14.29
C GLY A 81 39.90 -19.23 15.45
N PRO A 82 40.32 -19.06 16.72
CA PRO A 82 39.51 -19.43 17.90
C PRO A 82 38.10 -18.81 17.90
N MET A 83 37.97 -17.59 17.38
CA MET A 83 36.70 -16.87 17.27
C MET A 83 35.75 -17.47 16.21
N GLU A 84 36.29 -18.03 15.13
CA GLU A 84 35.48 -18.69 14.08
C GLU A 84 35.01 -20.08 14.55
N GLU A 85 35.81 -20.78 15.36
CA GLU A 85 35.44 -22.06 15.98
C GLU A 85 34.28 -21.88 16.99
N GLU A 86 34.34 -20.86 17.85
CA GLU A 86 33.26 -20.54 18.80
C GLU A 86 31.94 -20.20 18.10
N GLU A 87 31.98 -19.39 17.03
CA GLU A 87 30.80 -19.05 16.22
C GLU A 87 30.24 -20.26 15.46
N GLU A 88 31.09 -21.22 15.09
CA GLU A 88 30.68 -22.49 14.47
C GLU A 88 29.94 -23.37 15.47
N GLU A 89 30.49 -23.58 16.67
CA GLU A 89 29.82 -24.35 17.71
C GLU A 89 28.49 -23.73 18.14
N GLU A 90 28.41 -22.40 18.25
CA GLU A 90 27.16 -21.71 18.61
C GLU A 90 26.07 -21.95 17.57
N ALA A 91 26.43 -21.88 16.28
CA ALA A 91 25.50 -22.17 15.20
C ALA A 91 25.00 -23.62 15.24
N GLU A 92 25.89 -24.58 15.52
CA GLU A 92 25.52 -26.00 15.66
C GLU A 92 24.62 -26.26 16.88
N ARG A 93 24.91 -25.62 18.03
CA ARG A 93 24.02 -25.64 19.20
C ARG A 93 22.63 -25.09 18.88
N GLY A 94 22.54 -24.10 17.99
CA GLY A 94 21.29 -23.56 17.45
C GLY A 94 20.62 -24.42 16.37
N GLY A 95 21.21 -25.55 15.98
CA GLY A 95 20.72 -26.47 14.95
C GLY A 95 21.02 -26.05 13.50
N TRP A 96 21.93 -25.08 13.30
CA TRP A 96 22.30 -24.57 11.98
C TRP A 96 23.55 -25.27 11.43
N THR A 97 23.36 -26.12 10.42
CA THR A 97 24.44 -26.89 9.78
C THR A 97 24.84 -26.34 8.41
N ARG A 98 26.08 -26.63 7.99
CA ARG A 98 26.56 -26.44 6.60
C ARG A 98 26.21 -27.61 5.69
N SER A 99 25.77 -28.74 6.24
CA SER A 99 25.35 -29.91 5.47
C SER A 99 24.00 -29.64 4.81
N LEU A 100 24.06 -29.18 3.55
CA LEU A 100 22.87 -28.85 2.78
C LEU A 100 22.16 -30.12 2.32
N ARG A 101 20.83 -30.11 2.41
CA ARG A 101 19.97 -31.16 1.87
C ARG A 101 19.07 -30.55 0.82
N ASP A 102 18.78 -31.32 -0.22
CA ASP A 102 17.78 -30.91 -1.19
C ASP A 102 16.39 -30.95 -0.53
N VAL A 103 15.62 -29.88 -0.74
CA VAL A 103 14.26 -29.73 -0.23
C VAL A 103 13.35 -29.56 -1.44
N PRO A 104 12.36 -30.43 -1.65
CA PRO A 104 11.45 -30.27 -2.77
C PRO A 104 10.67 -28.96 -2.63
N PRO A 105 10.40 -28.24 -3.74
CA PRO A 105 9.62 -27.02 -3.68
C PRO A 105 8.21 -27.30 -3.16
N PRO A 106 7.57 -26.33 -2.48
CA PRO A 106 6.20 -26.45 -2.02
C PRO A 106 5.27 -26.80 -3.18
N HIS A 107 4.52 -27.87 -3.02
CA HIS A 107 3.70 -28.38 -4.10
C HIS A 107 2.32 -27.67 -4.12
N PHE A 108 2.02 -27.01 -5.25
CA PHE A 108 0.81 -26.21 -5.46
C PHE A 108 -0.08 -26.82 -6.55
N LYS A 109 -1.31 -27.20 -6.17
CA LYS A 109 -2.30 -27.83 -7.07
C LYS A 109 -3.48 -26.93 -7.43
N ASP A 110 -3.62 -25.80 -6.76
CA ASP A 110 -4.78 -24.93 -6.94
C ASP A 110 -4.70 -24.17 -8.27
N GLY A 111 -5.83 -24.10 -8.99
CA GLY A 111 -5.94 -23.23 -10.16
C GLY A 111 -5.90 -21.76 -9.75
N SER A 112 -5.25 -20.92 -10.55
CA SER A 112 -5.17 -19.46 -10.33
C SER A 112 -5.91 -18.68 -11.42
N GLY A 113 -6.30 -17.45 -11.11
CA GLY A 113 -7.00 -16.55 -12.02
C GLY A 113 -8.42 -16.18 -11.58
N PRO A 114 -9.17 -15.49 -12.45
CA PRO A 114 -10.56 -15.13 -12.21
C PRO A 114 -11.42 -16.38 -11.92
N THR A 115 -12.27 -16.29 -10.92
CA THR A 115 -13.19 -17.38 -10.53
C THR A 115 -14.46 -17.43 -11.39
N ARG A 116 -14.78 -16.31 -12.05
CA ARG A 116 -15.97 -16.12 -12.86
C ARG A 116 -15.59 -15.68 -14.26
N LYS A 117 -16.25 -16.26 -15.27
CA LYS A 117 -16.22 -15.76 -16.65
C LYS A 117 -17.18 -14.57 -16.79
N MET A 118 -16.66 -13.46 -17.28
CA MET A 118 -17.44 -12.26 -17.59
C MET A 118 -17.92 -12.30 -19.05
N PRO A 119 -19.12 -11.76 -19.36
CA PRO A 119 -19.59 -11.64 -20.75
C PRO A 119 -18.60 -10.87 -21.63
N LEU A 120 -18.62 -11.14 -22.94
CA LEU A 120 -17.81 -10.39 -23.93
C LEU A 120 -18.13 -8.89 -23.96
N THR A 121 -19.37 -8.55 -23.60
CA THR A 121 -19.89 -7.18 -23.54
C THR A 121 -19.69 -6.52 -22.18
N ALA A 122 -18.99 -7.18 -21.23
CA ALA A 122 -18.82 -6.66 -19.89
C ALA A 122 -18.09 -5.31 -19.90
N SER A 123 -18.69 -4.32 -19.25
CA SER A 123 -18.23 -2.94 -19.21
C SER A 123 -17.22 -2.69 -18.07
N ALA A 124 -16.65 -1.48 -18.00
CA ALA A 124 -15.76 -1.14 -16.88
C ALA A 124 -16.50 -1.16 -15.53
N MET A 125 -17.76 -0.71 -15.50
CA MET A 125 -18.65 -0.80 -14.35
C MET A 125 -18.90 -2.25 -13.94
N ASP A 126 -19.12 -3.18 -14.88
CA ASP A 126 -19.38 -4.58 -14.55
C ASP A 126 -18.24 -5.22 -13.75
N PHE A 127 -16.99 -4.90 -14.10
CA PHE A 127 -15.82 -5.34 -13.34
C PHE A 127 -15.68 -4.59 -12.00
N PHE A 128 -15.95 -3.29 -11.97
CA PHE A 128 -15.90 -2.50 -10.73
C PHE A 128 -16.95 -2.95 -9.70
N GLN A 129 -18.16 -3.29 -10.15
CA GLN A 129 -19.26 -3.74 -9.31
C GLN A 129 -19.06 -5.15 -8.73
N LEU A 130 -18.04 -5.90 -9.17
CA LEU A 130 -17.59 -7.10 -8.44
C LEU A 130 -17.08 -6.76 -7.04
N PHE A 131 -16.59 -5.53 -6.85
CA PHE A 131 -15.97 -5.06 -5.61
C PHE A 131 -16.79 -3.97 -4.91
N VAL A 132 -17.47 -3.12 -5.68
CA VAL A 132 -18.33 -2.04 -5.17
C VAL A 132 -19.74 -2.19 -5.77
N PRO A 133 -20.49 -3.23 -5.37
CA PRO A 133 -21.84 -3.48 -5.87
C PRO A 133 -22.85 -2.41 -5.43
N ASP A 134 -23.99 -2.36 -6.12
CA ASP A 134 -25.02 -1.34 -5.88
C ASP A 134 -25.59 -1.35 -4.45
N ASN A 135 -25.61 -2.49 -3.75
CA ASN A 135 -26.01 -2.54 -2.34
C ASN A 135 -25.02 -1.80 -1.43
N VAL A 136 -23.72 -1.86 -1.72
CA VAL A 136 -22.69 -1.08 -1.01
C VAL A 136 -22.92 0.41 -1.25
N LEU A 137 -23.15 0.81 -2.49
CA LEU A 137 -23.46 2.22 -2.84
C LEU A 137 -24.77 2.71 -2.20
N LYS A 138 -25.81 1.88 -2.16
CA LYS A 138 -27.07 2.18 -1.46
C LYS A 138 -26.84 2.36 0.04
N ASN A 139 -25.95 1.59 0.66
CA ASN A 139 -25.59 1.81 2.06
C ASN A 139 -24.91 3.18 2.25
N MET A 140 -23.98 3.57 1.38
CA MET A 140 -23.37 4.91 1.42
C MET A 140 -24.42 6.02 1.34
N VAL A 141 -25.42 5.86 0.48
CA VAL A 141 -26.55 6.79 0.36
C VAL A 141 -27.29 6.93 1.70
N VAL A 142 -27.71 5.81 2.28
CA VAL A 142 -28.46 5.79 3.56
C VAL A 142 -27.65 6.47 4.66
N GLN A 143 -26.37 6.12 4.79
CA GLN A 143 -25.49 6.63 5.85
C GLN A 143 -25.18 8.12 5.68
N THR A 144 -24.98 8.57 4.44
CA THR A 144 -24.78 9.99 4.12
C THR A 144 -26.03 10.83 4.45
N ASN A 145 -27.22 10.39 4.04
CA ASN A 145 -28.47 11.10 4.34
C ASN A 145 -28.77 11.11 5.84
N MET A 146 -28.52 10.00 6.53
CA MET A 146 -28.70 9.88 7.97
C MET A 146 -27.78 10.83 8.74
N TYR A 147 -26.51 10.93 8.34
CA TYR A 147 -25.56 11.87 8.92
C TYR A 147 -25.98 13.32 8.68
N ALA A 148 -26.38 13.65 7.44
CA ALA A 148 -26.85 15.00 7.10
C ALA A 148 -28.04 15.45 7.94
N LYS A 149 -29.03 14.57 8.14
CA LYS A 149 -30.19 14.84 8.99
C LYS A 149 -29.78 15.16 10.43
N LYS A 150 -28.98 14.29 11.07
CA LYS A 150 -28.56 14.48 12.46
C LYS A 150 -27.67 15.71 12.65
N TYR A 151 -26.83 16.01 11.66
CA TYR A 151 -26.00 17.22 11.70
C TYR A 151 -26.89 18.47 11.68
N GLN A 152 -27.92 18.50 10.84
CA GLN A 152 -28.84 19.63 10.77
C GLN A 152 -29.67 19.80 12.05
N GLU A 153 -30.11 18.69 12.67
CA GLU A 153 -30.82 18.71 13.96
C GLU A 153 -29.98 19.37 15.08
N ARG A 154 -28.65 19.21 15.04
CA ARG A 154 -27.75 19.72 16.09
C ARG A 154 -27.14 21.09 15.81
N PHE A 155 -26.83 21.41 14.55
CA PHE A 155 -26.05 22.60 14.18
C PHE A 155 -26.82 23.62 13.32
N GLY A 156 -28.12 23.39 13.11
CA GLY A 156 -28.98 24.27 12.32
C GLY A 156 -29.29 23.68 10.94
N SER A 157 -30.42 24.11 10.36
CA SER A 157 -30.89 23.60 9.08
C SER A 157 -29.95 24.00 7.93
N ASP A 158 -29.82 23.09 6.98
CA ASP A 158 -29.18 23.34 5.70
C ASP A 158 -30.25 23.19 4.62
N ASP A 159 -31.02 24.26 4.38
CA ASP A 159 -32.21 24.22 3.51
C ASP A 159 -31.88 23.86 2.05
N ALA A 160 -30.59 23.91 1.67
CA ALA A 160 -30.09 23.46 0.37
C ALA A 160 -29.82 21.95 0.30
N TRP A 161 -29.91 21.23 1.43
CA TRP A 161 -29.75 19.78 1.47
C TRP A 161 -31.00 19.07 0.93
N VAL A 162 -30.75 18.17 0.00
CA VAL A 162 -31.72 17.19 -0.49
C VAL A 162 -31.08 15.81 -0.35
N ASP A 163 -31.86 14.80 0.03
CA ASP A 163 -31.37 13.44 0.17
C ASP A 163 -30.68 12.98 -1.11
N VAL A 164 -29.49 12.40 -0.95
CA VAL A 164 -28.67 11.84 -2.02
C VAL A 164 -29.38 10.61 -2.58
N THR A 165 -29.37 10.48 -3.90
CA THR A 165 -29.85 9.29 -4.60
C THR A 165 -28.71 8.33 -4.97
N LEU A 166 -29.03 7.10 -5.35
CA LEU A 166 -28.02 6.16 -5.88
C LEU A 166 -27.28 6.73 -7.11
N THR A 167 -28.01 7.39 -8.01
CA THR A 167 -27.44 8.02 -9.21
C THR A 167 -26.46 9.14 -8.81
N GLU A 168 -26.83 9.99 -7.85
CA GLU A 168 -25.93 11.03 -7.36
C GLU A 168 -24.71 10.47 -6.62
N MET A 169 -24.85 9.37 -5.88
CA MET A 169 -23.72 8.71 -5.22
C MET A 169 -22.75 8.08 -6.25
N LYS A 170 -23.27 7.46 -7.32
CA LYS A 170 -22.46 7.00 -8.44
C LYS A 170 -21.72 8.17 -9.10
N ALA A 171 -22.42 9.26 -9.39
CA ALA A 171 -21.81 10.46 -9.96
C ALA A 171 -20.74 11.06 -9.04
N PHE A 172 -21.00 11.16 -7.73
CA PHE A 172 -20.04 11.62 -6.73
C PHE A 172 -18.75 10.80 -6.75
N LEU A 173 -18.85 9.46 -6.77
CA LEU A 173 -17.68 8.58 -6.93
C LEU A 173 -17.01 8.77 -8.29
N GLY A 174 -17.77 8.96 -9.38
CA GLY A 174 -17.24 9.24 -10.71
C GLY A 174 -16.36 10.50 -10.74
N TYR A 175 -16.79 11.58 -10.09
CA TYR A 175 -15.99 12.79 -9.93
C TYR A 175 -14.71 12.53 -9.12
N MET A 176 -14.81 11.83 -7.99
CA MET A 176 -13.65 11.51 -7.16
C MET A 176 -12.65 10.61 -7.90
N ILE A 177 -13.12 9.60 -8.63
CA ILE A 177 -12.27 8.71 -9.43
C ILE A 177 -11.58 9.46 -10.56
N SER A 178 -12.25 10.45 -11.15
CA SER A 178 -11.67 11.23 -12.26
C SER A 178 -10.35 11.94 -11.89
N THR A 179 -10.12 12.26 -10.61
CA THR A 179 -8.87 12.89 -10.17
C THR A 179 -7.67 11.96 -10.33
N SER A 180 -7.86 10.66 -10.13
CA SER A 180 -6.81 9.65 -10.35
C SER A 180 -6.45 9.45 -11.83
N ILE A 181 -7.36 9.80 -12.74
CA ILE A 181 -7.19 9.58 -14.18
C ILE A 181 -6.56 10.80 -14.86
N HIS A 182 -6.99 11.99 -14.43
CA HIS A 182 -6.51 13.26 -14.97
C HIS A 182 -5.40 13.90 -14.13
N HIS A 183 -4.97 13.24 -13.05
CA HIS A 183 -3.94 13.71 -12.11
C HIS A 183 -4.18 15.15 -11.63
N CYS A 184 -5.43 15.48 -11.32
CA CYS A 184 -5.78 16.80 -10.79
C CYS A 184 -5.79 16.79 -9.25
N GLU A 185 -5.13 17.77 -8.64
CA GLU A 185 -5.00 17.87 -7.17
C GLU A 185 -6.34 18.12 -6.44
N SER A 186 -7.32 18.66 -7.16
CA SER A 186 -8.64 18.96 -6.61
C SER A 186 -9.72 18.64 -7.62
N VAL A 187 -10.69 17.84 -7.17
CA VAL A 187 -11.93 17.56 -7.90
C VAL A 187 -12.70 18.83 -8.24
N LEU A 188 -12.59 19.90 -7.43
CA LEU A 188 -13.28 21.17 -7.71
C LEU A 188 -12.78 21.85 -8.98
N SER A 189 -11.57 21.51 -9.43
CA SER A 189 -11.01 22.03 -10.68
C SER A 189 -11.89 21.71 -11.89
N ILE A 190 -12.71 20.65 -11.83
CA ILE A 190 -13.65 20.24 -12.88
C ILE A 190 -14.62 21.39 -13.24
N TRP A 191 -15.10 22.13 -12.24
CA TRP A 191 -16.03 23.26 -12.40
C TRP A 191 -15.32 24.61 -12.56
N SER A 192 -13.98 24.64 -12.51
CA SER A 192 -13.22 25.86 -12.74
C SER A 192 -13.19 26.26 -14.22
N SER A 193 -12.58 27.40 -14.54
CA SER A 193 -12.27 27.80 -15.93
C SER A 193 -10.83 27.47 -16.34
N GLY A 194 -10.09 26.72 -15.51
CA GLY A 194 -8.66 26.45 -15.69
C GLY A 194 -8.36 25.24 -16.58
N PHE A 195 -7.08 24.89 -16.70
CA PHE A 195 -6.59 23.76 -17.50
C PHE A 195 -7.23 22.42 -17.11
N TYR A 196 -7.48 22.20 -15.82
CA TYR A 196 -8.10 20.99 -15.29
C TYR A 196 -9.64 21.03 -15.26
N SER A 197 -10.26 22.01 -15.94
CA SER A 197 -11.71 22.07 -16.09
C SER A 197 -12.22 21.00 -17.05
N ASN A 198 -13.40 20.45 -16.76
CA ASN A 198 -14.03 19.46 -17.63
C ASN A 198 -15.54 19.74 -17.72
N LYS A 199 -15.91 20.55 -18.72
CA LYS A 199 -17.30 20.97 -18.96
C LYS A 199 -18.24 19.80 -19.24
N SER A 200 -17.76 18.75 -19.89
CA SER A 200 -18.59 17.60 -20.26
C SER A 200 -19.13 16.87 -19.04
N ILE A 201 -18.33 16.75 -17.98
CA ILE A 201 -18.77 16.11 -16.73
C ILE A 201 -19.31 17.13 -15.72
N ALA A 202 -18.87 18.40 -15.75
CA ALA A 202 -19.33 19.44 -14.82
C ALA A 202 -20.85 19.71 -14.90
N LEU A 203 -21.49 19.38 -16.03
CA LEU A 203 -22.93 19.54 -16.24
C LEU A 203 -23.79 18.48 -15.56
N ILE A 204 -23.21 17.34 -15.15
CA ILE A 204 -23.95 16.23 -14.54
C ILE A 204 -24.39 16.55 -13.11
N MET A 205 -23.57 17.27 -12.36
CA MET A 205 -23.85 17.74 -11.01
C MET A 205 -23.23 19.11 -10.83
N THR A 206 -23.96 20.03 -10.21
CA THR A 206 -23.42 21.36 -9.90
C THR A 206 -22.32 21.27 -8.84
N GLN A 207 -21.35 22.19 -8.89
CA GLN A 207 -20.30 22.27 -7.87
C GLN A 207 -20.89 22.35 -6.46
N SER A 208 -21.91 23.20 -6.26
CA SER A 208 -22.57 23.36 -4.97
C SER A 208 -23.20 22.05 -4.47
N ARG A 209 -23.81 21.25 -5.35
CA ARG A 209 -24.37 19.96 -4.97
C ARG A 209 -23.28 18.96 -4.61
N PHE A 210 -22.21 18.89 -5.40
CA PHE A 210 -21.06 18.03 -5.11
C PHE A 210 -20.45 18.35 -3.74
N GLU A 211 -20.20 19.64 -3.46
CA GLU A 211 -19.64 20.11 -2.19
C GLU A 211 -20.55 19.74 -0.99
N LYS A 212 -21.88 19.81 -1.17
CA LYS A 212 -22.83 19.37 -0.13
C LYS A 212 -22.75 17.86 0.12
N ILE A 213 -22.69 17.05 -0.93
CA ILE A 213 -22.54 15.59 -0.78
C ILE A 213 -21.22 15.27 -0.08
N LEU A 214 -20.12 15.92 -0.51
CA LEU A 214 -18.80 15.75 0.11
C LEU A 214 -18.81 16.08 1.61
N LYS A 215 -19.44 17.20 2.00
CA LYS A 215 -19.58 17.62 3.40
C LYS A 215 -20.21 16.54 4.27
N TYR A 216 -21.25 15.87 3.77
CA TYR A 216 -22.03 14.90 4.54
C TYR A 216 -21.68 13.43 4.27
N PHE A 217 -20.77 13.14 3.33
CA PHE A 217 -20.42 11.78 2.92
C PHE A 217 -19.91 10.94 4.08
N HIS A 218 -20.59 9.81 4.36
CA HIS A 218 -20.23 8.84 5.39
C HIS A 218 -20.49 7.41 4.93
N ILE A 219 -19.62 6.48 5.35
CA ILE A 219 -19.79 5.03 5.17
C ILE A 219 -20.57 4.42 6.34
N VAL A 220 -20.28 4.88 7.57
CA VAL A 220 -21.07 4.59 8.77
C VAL A 220 -21.24 5.91 9.50
N ALA A 221 -22.48 6.35 9.67
CA ALA A 221 -22.80 7.64 10.26
C ALA A 221 -22.56 7.65 11.78
N PHE A 222 -22.91 6.56 12.47
CA PHE A 222 -22.87 6.46 13.93
C PHE A 222 -22.32 5.13 14.40
N ARG A 223 -21.54 5.16 15.47
CA ARG A 223 -21.01 3.97 16.12
C ARG A 223 -22.16 3.18 16.77
N SER A 224 -22.21 1.87 16.53
CA SER A 224 -23.06 0.99 17.32
C SER A 224 -22.47 0.81 18.71
N SER A 225 -23.33 0.69 19.73
CA SER A 225 -22.91 0.42 21.11
C SER A 225 -22.09 -0.87 21.27
N GLN A 226 -22.18 -1.78 20.31
CA GLN A 226 -21.46 -3.05 20.30
C GLN A 226 -20.09 -2.97 19.60
N THR A 227 -19.76 -1.86 18.92
CA THR A 227 -18.55 -1.80 18.10
C THR A 227 -17.37 -1.24 18.89
N THR A 228 -16.38 -2.07 19.18
CA THR A 228 -15.16 -1.68 19.92
C THR A 228 -14.00 -1.29 19.02
N HIS A 229 -14.00 -1.72 17.75
CA HIS A 229 -12.90 -1.44 16.81
C HIS A 229 -12.83 0.03 16.37
N SER A 230 -11.61 0.56 16.29
CA SER A 230 -11.31 1.95 15.90
C SER A 230 -11.62 2.27 14.43
N LEU A 231 -11.60 1.27 13.54
CA LEU A 231 -11.96 1.39 12.12
C LEU A 231 -13.47 1.31 11.82
N TYR A 232 -14.34 1.37 12.83
CA TYR A 232 -15.79 1.15 12.67
C TYR A 232 -16.45 1.98 11.57
N LYS A 233 -15.91 3.20 11.31
CA LYS A 233 -16.46 4.12 10.31
C LYS A 233 -16.40 3.57 8.89
N ILE A 234 -15.49 2.64 8.61
CA ILE A 234 -15.26 2.06 7.28
C ILE A 234 -15.30 0.53 7.26
N GLN A 235 -15.22 -0.15 8.40
CA GLN A 235 -15.13 -1.60 8.48
C GLN A 235 -16.15 -2.35 7.59
N PRO A 236 -17.45 -1.99 7.55
CA PRO A 236 -18.41 -2.70 6.68
C PRO A 236 -18.06 -2.62 5.18
N PHE A 237 -17.44 -1.54 4.74
CA PHE A 237 -16.96 -1.40 3.37
C PHE A 237 -15.73 -2.28 3.12
N LEU A 238 -14.77 -2.32 4.06
CA LEU A 238 -13.60 -3.19 3.95
C LEU A 238 -13.98 -4.67 3.92
N ASP A 239 -14.95 -5.08 4.75
CA ASP A 239 -15.45 -6.46 4.78
C ASP A 239 -16.14 -6.84 3.46
N SER A 240 -16.98 -5.94 2.92
CA SER A 240 -17.61 -6.15 1.62
C SER A 240 -16.59 -6.24 0.49
N LEU A 241 -15.55 -5.40 0.53
CA LEU A 241 -14.49 -5.39 -0.47
C LEU A 241 -13.68 -6.69 -0.41
N GLN A 242 -13.35 -7.14 0.80
CA GLN A 242 -12.62 -8.39 1.03
C GLN A 242 -13.39 -9.60 0.50
N ASN A 243 -14.70 -9.66 0.77
CA ASN A 243 -15.56 -10.68 0.19
C ASN A 243 -15.53 -10.68 -1.35
N GLY A 244 -15.50 -9.49 -1.96
CA GLY A 244 -15.35 -9.33 -3.41
C GLY A 244 -14.01 -9.87 -3.93
N PHE A 245 -12.90 -9.57 -3.25
CA PHE A 245 -11.58 -10.08 -3.62
C PHE A 245 -11.49 -11.60 -3.56
N ASP A 246 -11.93 -12.20 -2.45
CA ASP A 246 -11.88 -13.64 -2.25
C ASP A 246 -12.82 -14.39 -3.21
N SER A 247 -13.96 -13.78 -3.55
CA SER A 247 -14.93 -14.37 -4.47
C SER A 247 -14.51 -14.28 -5.93
N ALA A 248 -13.77 -13.24 -6.33
CA ALA A 248 -13.52 -12.93 -7.74
C ALA A 248 -12.20 -13.50 -8.28
N PHE A 249 -11.21 -13.81 -7.41
CA PHE A 249 -9.88 -14.17 -7.85
C PHE A 249 -9.20 -15.23 -6.97
N ARG A 250 -8.56 -16.22 -7.61
CA ARG A 250 -7.67 -17.18 -6.95
C ARG A 250 -6.22 -16.80 -7.24
N PRO A 251 -5.42 -16.44 -6.22
CA PRO A 251 -4.04 -16.04 -6.45
C PRO A 251 -3.17 -17.22 -6.90
N SER A 252 -2.06 -16.90 -7.58
CA SER A 252 -1.02 -17.87 -7.86
C SER A 252 -0.22 -18.18 -6.59
N GLN A 253 0.68 -19.16 -6.70
CA GLN A 253 1.46 -19.64 -5.57
C GLN A 253 2.29 -18.53 -4.90
N ALA A 254 2.93 -17.69 -5.72
CA ALA A 254 3.82 -16.65 -5.26
C ALA A 254 3.07 -15.34 -4.96
N GLN A 255 3.22 -14.85 -3.75
CA GLN A 255 2.58 -13.62 -3.26
C GLN A 255 3.56 -12.82 -2.42
N VAL A 256 3.31 -11.52 -2.25
CA VAL A 256 4.17 -10.63 -1.45
C VAL A 256 3.37 -9.91 -0.37
N LEU A 257 4.01 -9.69 0.77
CA LEU A 257 3.56 -8.73 1.78
C LEU A 257 4.36 -7.46 1.64
N HIS A 258 3.68 -6.34 1.39
CA HIS A 258 4.34 -5.04 1.31
C HIS A 258 3.41 -3.90 1.70
N GLU A 259 4.02 -2.76 1.98
CA GLU A 259 3.32 -1.48 2.00
C GLU A 259 3.15 -1.05 0.54
N PRO A 260 1.93 -0.69 0.12
CA PRO A 260 1.71 -0.22 -1.25
C PRO A 260 2.45 1.10 -1.42
N LEU A 261 3.24 1.22 -2.49
CA LEU A 261 3.88 2.48 -2.83
C LEU A 261 2.78 3.46 -3.26
N ILE A 262 2.57 4.47 -2.43
CA ILE A 262 1.75 5.60 -2.80
C ILE A 262 2.72 6.68 -3.23
N ASP A 263 2.49 7.22 -4.43
CA ASP A 263 3.39 8.18 -5.10
C ASP A 263 3.89 9.24 -4.12
N GLU A 264 5.15 9.65 -4.29
CA GLU A 264 5.83 10.59 -3.39
C GLU A 264 5.31 12.03 -3.53
N ASP A 265 3.99 12.19 -3.63
CA ASP A 265 3.32 13.46 -3.44
C ASP A 265 3.50 13.83 -1.94
N PRO A 266 4.27 14.90 -1.64
CA PRO A 266 4.50 15.33 -0.27
C PRO A 266 3.19 15.61 0.49
N VAL A 267 2.10 15.94 -0.22
CA VAL A 267 0.79 16.19 0.36
C VAL A 267 0.13 14.89 0.85
N PHE A 268 0.34 13.78 0.13
CA PHE A 268 -0.19 12.46 0.49
C PHE A 268 0.70 11.76 1.53
N ILE A 269 2.04 11.87 1.39
CA ILE A 269 2.98 11.39 2.40
C ILE A 269 2.71 12.05 3.76
N ALA A 270 2.55 13.38 3.78
CA ALA A 270 2.26 14.12 5.02
C ALA A 270 0.92 13.74 5.68
N THR A 271 -0.03 13.16 4.93
CA THR A 271 -1.30 12.66 5.46
C THR A 271 -1.30 11.17 5.80
N CYS A 272 -0.33 10.40 5.30
CA CYS A 272 -0.14 8.98 5.63
C CYS A 272 0.83 8.73 6.79
N THR A 273 1.57 9.72 7.27
CA THR A 273 2.55 9.55 8.38
C THR A 273 1.95 8.97 9.67
N GLU A 274 0.64 9.15 9.89
CA GLU A 274 -0.09 8.65 11.07
C GLU A 274 -0.54 7.19 10.97
N ARG A 275 -0.35 6.48 9.85
CA ARG A 275 -0.87 5.11 9.68
C ARG A 275 0.00 4.24 8.81
N ASP A 276 -0.15 2.95 9.04
CA ASP A 276 0.56 1.95 8.26
C ASP A 276 -0.47 1.02 7.62
N LEU A 277 -0.37 0.88 6.29
CA LEU A 277 -1.24 0.03 5.48
C LEU A 277 -0.38 -1.00 4.78
N TRP A 278 -0.79 -2.26 4.87
CA TRP A 278 -0.11 -3.37 4.22
C TRP A 278 -1.09 -4.17 3.36
N VAL A 279 -0.55 -4.80 2.32
CA VAL A 279 -1.31 -5.62 1.40
C VAL A 279 -0.63 -6.96 1.19
N ARG A 280 -1.44 -8.00 0.91
CA ARG A 280 -0.97 -9.25 0.30
C ARG A 280 -1.31 -9.23 -1.17
N GLN A 281 -0.30 -9.26 -2.04
CA GLN A 281 -0.46 -9.13 -3.48
C GLN A 281 -0.01 -10.40 -4.22
N CYS A 282 -0.77 -10.82 -5.22
CA CYS A 282 -0.45 -11.91 -6.12
C CYS A 282 0.68 -11.48 -7.09
N SER A 283 1.85 -12.11 -6.99
CA SER A 283 3.05 -11.63 -7.68
C SER A 283 3.00 -11.80 -9.20
N SER A 284 2.18 -12.70 -9.76
CA SER A 284 2.11 -12.91 -11.21
C SER A 284 1.13 -11.97 -11.91
N THR A 285 0.14 -11.44 -11.19
CA THR A 285 -0.95 -10.62 -11.76
C THR A 285 -0.99 -9.19 -11.23
N GLY A 286 -0.39 -8.94 -10.07
CA GLY A 286 -0.50 -7.69 -9.33
C GLY A 286 -1.82 -7.53 -8.56
N PHE A 287 -2.67 -8.57 -8.53
CA PHE A 287 -3.96 -8.51 -7.85
C PHE A 287 -3.78 -8.45 -6.33
N ILE A 288 -4.36 -7.45 -5.67
CA ILE A 288 -4.31 -7.34 -4.21
C ILE A 288 -5.39 -8.24 -3.61
N CYS A 289 -4.97 -9.18 -2.78
CA CYS A 289 -5.82 -10.24 -2.22
C CYS A 289 -6.33 -9.92 -0.82
N GLN A 290 -5.56 -9.17 -0.04
CA GLN A 290 -5.88 -8.78 1.34
C GLN A 290 -5.35 -7.37 1.61
N ILE A 291 -6.08 -6.61 2.44
CA ILE A 291 -5.69 -5.28 2.94
C ILE A 291 -5.69 -5.33 4.46
N TYR A 292 -4.63 -4.82 5.07
CA TYR A 292 -4.55 -4.61 6.52
C TYR A 292 -4.30 -3.15 6.81
N VAL A 293 -5.05 -2.60 7.76
CA VAL A 293 -4.98 -1.19 8.15
C VAL A 293 -4.68 -1.13 9.65
N HIS A 294 -3.58 -0.49 10.01
CA HIS A 294 -3.26 -0.19 11.39
C HIS A 294 -3.44 1.31 11.67
N LEU A 295 -4.21 1.61 12.70
CA LEU A 295 -4.31 2.96 13.25
C LEU A 295 -3.26 3.11 14.33
N LYS A 296 -2.33 4.06 14.19
CA LYS A 296 -1.41 4.41 15.28
C LYS A 296 -2.25 5.09 16.37
N GLU A 297 -2.36 4.46 17.54
CA GLU A 297 -3.02 5.09 18.69
C GLU A 297 -2.25 6.36 19.08
N GLY A 298 -2.99 7.39 19.50
CA GLY A 298 -2.43 8.67 19.90
C GLY A 298 -1.30 8.51 20.92
N SER A 299 -0.22 9.25 20.70
CA SER A 299 1.06 9.23 21.42
C SER A 299 0.93 9.37 22.94
N GLY A 300 0.60 8.27 23.62
CA GLY A 300 0.63 8.11 25.07
C GLY A 300 1.64 7.06 25.56
N ALA A 301 2.31 6.34 24.67
CA ALA A 301 3.36 5.39 25.02
C ALA A 301 4.74 6.00 24.71
N ASP A 302 5.62 6.02 25.71
CA ASP A 302 7.02 6.43 25.58
C ASP A 302 7.66 5.82 24.31
N GLY A 303 8.40 6.64 23.54
CA GLY A 303 8.94 6.25 22.23
C GLY A 303 9.82 4.98 22.24
N LEU A 304 10.26 4.53 23.42
CA LEU A 304 10.98 3.29 23.61
C LEU A 304 10.08 2.03 23.54
N ASP A 305 8.84 2.09 24.03
CA ASP A 305 7.91 0.96 23.98
C ASP A 305 7.29 0.79 22.58
N ALA A 306 7.08 1.90 21.86
CA ALA A 306 6.70 1.87 20.45
C ALA A 306 7.75 1.17 19.57
N LEU A 307 9.05 1.30 19.89
CA LEU A 307 10.13 0.60 19.17
C LEU A 307 10.20 -0.90 19.51
N LYS A 308 9.97 -1.28 20.78
CA LYS A 308 9.93 -2.70 21.21
C LYS A 308 8.76 -3.48 20.62
N ASN A 309 7.65 -2.81 20.33
CA ASN A 309 6.44 -3.43 19.80
C ASN A 309 6.42 -3.55 18.25
N LYS A 310 7.33 -2.90 17.52
CA LYS A 310 7.36 -2.93 16.04
C LYS A 310 7.53 -4.33 15.43
N PRO A 311 8.49 -5.17 15.89
CA PRO A 311 8.59 -6.54 15.37
C PRO A 311 7.33 -7.37 15.65
N GLN A 312 6.68 -7.15 16.80
CA GLN A 312 5.42 -7.80 17.15
C GLN A 312 4.28 -7.33 16.24
N LEU A 313 4.22 -6.03 15.91
CA LEU A 313 3.28 -5.46 14.96
C LEU A 313 3.45 -6.09 13.56
N HIS A 314 4.66 -6.12 13.01
CA HIS A 314 4.89 -6.69 11.68
C HIS A 314 4.56 -8.18 11.60
N SER A 315 4.86 -8.94 12.65
CA SER A 315 4.46 -10.35 12.77
C SER A 315 2.94 -10.50 12.81
N MET A 316 2.24 -9.67 13.59
CA MET A 316 0.78 -9.65 13.67
C MET A 316 0.13 -9.29 12.33
N VAL A 317 0.64 -8.25 11.65
CA VAL A 317 0.23 -7.82 10.31
C VAL A 317 0.37 -8.98 9.33
N ALA A 318 1.53 -9.65 9.32
CA ALA A 318 1.77 -10.77 8.42
C ALA A 318 0.79 -11.92 8.68
N LYS A 319 0.54 -12.27 9.95
CA LYS A 319 -0.44 -13.31 10.32
C LYS A 319 -1.85 -12.93 9.86
N SER A 320 -2.27 -11.69 10.05
CA SER A 320 -3.58 -11.21 9.61
C SER A 320 -3.73 -11.27 8.09
N LEU A 321 -2.74 -10.74 7.35
CA LEU A 321 -2.71 -10.81 5.89
C LEU A 321 -2.64 -12.23 5.35
N CYS A 322 -2.17 -13.21 6.13
CA CYS A 322 -2.05 -14.61 5.75
C CYS A 322 -3.12 -15.53 6.34
N GLN A 323 -4.15 -15.00 7.02
CA GLN A 323 -5.14 -15.83 7.72
C GLN A 323 -5.86 -16.85 6.83
N ASN A 324 -6.11 -16.52 5.56
CA ASN A 324 -6.74 -17.40 4.57
C ASN A 324 -5.73 -18.11 3.62
N ALA A 325 -4.44 -18.10 3.95
CA ALA A 325 -3.38 -18.78 3.19
C ALA A 325 -3.08 -20.20 3.72
N SER A 326 -3.61 -20.56 4.89
CA SER A 326 -3.32 -21.84 5.55
C SER A 326 -3.72 -23.04 4.67
N GLY A 327 -2.81 -24.02 4.58
CA GLY A 327 -2.97 -25.25 3.80
C GLY A 327 -2.87 -25.08 2.28
N LYS A 328 -2.55 -23.88 1.79
CA LYS A 328 -2.48 -23.59 0.35
C LYS A 328 -1.10 -23.78 -0.27
N ASN A 329 -0.05 -23.96 0.54
CA ASN A 329 1.34 -24.03 0.10
C ASN A 329 1.77 -22.81 -0.73
N TYR A 330 1.22 -21.63 -0.39
CA TYR A 330 1.66 -20.36 -0.96
C TYR A 330 3.09 -20.04 -0.53
N ILE A 331 3.79 -19.30 -1.40
CA ILE A 331 5.12 -18.76 -1.13
C ILE A 331 4.96 -17.25 -0.93
N ILE A 332 5.26 -16.79 0.29
CA ILE A 332 5.12 -15.41 0.73
C ILE A 332 6.49 -14.72 0.74
N PHE A 333 6.64 -13.73 -0.13
CA PHE A 333 7.80 -12.85 -0.16
C PHE A 333 7.65 -11.72 0.85
N THR A 334 8.71 -11.44 1.60
CA THR A 334 8.68 -10.43 2.67
C THR A 334 9.88 -9.50 2.64
N GLY A 335 9.63 -8.24 2.98
CA GLY A 335 10.68 -7.26 3.27
C GLY A 335 11.30 -7.47 4.66
N PRO A 336 12.42 -6.78 4.97
CA PRO A 336 13.17 -6.98 6.20
C PRO A 336 12.37 -6.86 7.49
N SER A 337 11.40 -5.94 7.57
CA SER A 337 10.63 -5.70 8.79
C SER A 337 9.71 -6.86 9.19
N ILE A 338 9.35 -7.73 8.23
CA ILE A 338 8.48 -8.90 8.46
C ILE A 338 9.29 -10.19 8.59
N THR A 339 10.47 -10.27 7.98
CA THR A 339 11.28 -11.49 7.96
C THR A 339 11.83 -11.83 9.35
N SER A 340 11.43 -12.97 9.91
CA SER A 340 12.01 -13.54 11.14
C SER A 340 11.92 -15.07 11.15
N LEU A 341 12.81 -15.71 11.91
CA LEU A 341 12.84 -17.18 12.04
C LEU A 341 11.53 -17.72 12.63
N ASN A 342 11.08 -17.13 13.74
CA ASN A 342 9.89 -17.59 14.45
C ASN A 342 8.63 -17.51 13.58
N LEU A 343 8.44 -16.39 12.87
CA LEU A 343 7.28 -16.23 11.99
C LEU A 343 7.28 -17.28 10.87
N PHE A 344 8.44 -17.54 10.26
CA PHE A 344 8.52 -18.49 9.15
C PHE A 344 8.34 -19.94 9.62
N GLU A 345 8.86 -20.30 10.80
CA GLU A 345 8.60 -21.61 11.43
C GLU A 345 7.11 -21.79 11.78
N GLU A 346 6.40 -20.72 12.17
CA GLU A 346 4.97 -20.75 12.44
C GLU A 346 4.13 -20.89 11.15
N PHE A 347 4.50 -20.16 10.10
CA PHE A 347 3.87 -20.25 8.79
C PHE A 347 4.07 -21.62 8.15
N GLU A 348 5.24 -22.24 8.31
CA GLU A 348 5.51 -23.58 7.80
C GLU A 348 4.54 -24.62 8.37
N LYS A 349 4.24 -24.54 9.67
CA LYS A 349 3.25 -25.42 10.34
C LYS A 349 1.84 -25.27 9.77
N GLN A 350 1.56 -24.14 9.12
CA GLN A 350 0.28 -23.84 8.47
C GLN A 350 0.32 -24.11 6.96
N GLY A 351 1.39 -24.70 6.42
CA GLY A 351 1.54 -24.89 4.97
C GLY A 351 1.67 -23.56 4.22
N ILE A 352 2.32 -22.58 4.84
CA ILE A 352 2.68 -21.29 4.24
C ILE A 352 4.21 -21.22 4.22
N TYR A 353 4.78 -21.04 3.04
CA TYR A 353 6.22 -20.99 2.84
C TYR A 353 6.66 -19.56 2.58
N CYS A 354 7.91 -19.25 2.85
CA CYS A 354 8.41 -17.88 2.82
C CYS A 354 9.76 -17.74 2.16
N CYS A 355 10.00 -16.55 1.60
CA CYS A 355 11.30 -16.10 1.14
C CYS A 355 11.45 -14.60 1.44
N GLY A 356 12.27 -14.27 2.44
CA GLY A 356 12.37 -12.92 2.97
C GLY A 356 13.78 -12.36 2.90
N LEU A 357 13.89 -11.06 2.65
CA LEU A 357 15.14 -10.33 2.85
C LEU A 357 15.38 -10.11 4.34
N LEU A 358 16.62 -10.31 4.82
CA LEU A 358 17.04 -10.05 6.19
C LEU A 358 17.92 -8.81 6.28
N SER A 359 17.66 -8.00 7.31
CA SER A 359 18.52 -6.87 7.69
C SER A 359 18.74 -6.89 9.19
N THR A 360 19.98 -6.83 9.63
CA THR A 360 20.33 -6.78 11.07
C THR A 360 19.76 -5.55 11.78
N ARG A 361 19.36 -4.51 11.04
CA ARG A 361 18.76 -3.28 11.58
C ARG A 361 17.23 -3.28 11.61
N LYS A 362 16.58 -4.10 10.77
CA LYS A 362 15.11 -4.05 10.57
C LYS A 362 14.40 -5.38 10.88
N SER A 363 15.12 -6.50 10.82
CA SER A 363 14.58 -7.84 11.05
C SER A 363 14.78 -8.29 12.50
N ASP A 364 13.91 -9.17 12.98
CA ASP A 364 14.17 -9.96 14.18
C ASP A 364 15.10 -11.12 13.82
N CYS A 365 16.36 -10.99 14.23
CA CYS A 365 17.42 -11.96 13.98
C CYS A 365 17.58 -12.98 15.11
N THR A 366 16.65 -13.03 16.08
CA THR A 366 16.71 -13.96 17.21
C THR A 366 16.75 -15.41 16.71
N GLY A 367 17.73 -16.19 17.19
CA GLY A 367 17.92 -17.58 16.80
C GLY A 367 18.65 -17.80 15.48
N LEU A 368 19.13 -16.74 14.81
CA LEU A 368 20.01 -16.84 13.64
C LEU A 368 21.49 -16.82 14.06
N PRO A 369 22.37 -17.57 13.37
CA PRO A 369 23.78 -17.67 13.73
C PRO A 369 24.53 -16.34 13.44
N PRO A 370 25.23 -15.74 14.41
CA PRO A 370 25.97 -14.48 14.24
C PRO A 370 26.97 -14.49 13.07
N SER A 371 27.64 -15.62 12.84
CA SER A 371 28.59 -15.84 11.72
C SER A 371 28.00 -15.57 10.32
N MET A 372 26.68 -15.65 10.18
CA MET A 372 25.96 -15.37 8.94
C MET A 372 25.45 -13.93 8.85
N LEU A 373 25.39 -13.22 9.99
CA LEU A 373 24.92 -11.84 10.13
C LEU A 373 26.05 -10.82 10.09
N SER A 374 27.26 -11.21 10.47
CA SER A 374 28.48 -10.42 10.31
C SER A 374 28.91 -10.35 8.84
N ASN A 375 29.53 -9.23 8.45
CA ASN A 375 30.21 -9.09 7.17
C ASN A 375 31.61 -9.70 7.31
N SER A 376 32.10 -10.38 6.28
CA SER A 376 33.48 -10.87 6.31
C SER A 376 34.44 -9.69 6.16
N ALA A 377 35.55 -9.70 6.92
CA ALA A 377 36.65 -8.76 6.72
C ALA A 377 37.39 -8.99 5.40
N THR A 378 37.20 -10.15 4.76
CA THR A 378 37.83 -10.48 3.48
C THR A 378 37.02 -9.93 2.29
N PRO A 379 37.68 -9.33 1.28
CA PRO A 379 37.00 -8.93 0.05
C PRO A 379 36.35 -10.12 -0.64
N GLN A 380 35.04 -10.02 -0.90
CA GLN A 380 34.29 -11.07 -1.59
C GLN A 380 34.11 -10.77 -3.08
N SER A 381 34.08 -11.82 -3.89
CA SER A 381 33.76 -11.67 -5.31
C SER A 381 32.27 -11.76 -5.55
N ARG A 382 31.78 -11.03 -6.56
CA ARG A 382 30.36 -10.97 -6.92
C ARG A 382 29.85 -12.37 -7.23
N GLY A 383 28.75 -12.77 -6.61
CA GLY A 383 28.16 -14.10 -6.79
C GLY A 383 28.56 -15.11 -5.74
N GLN A 384 29.56 -14.83 -4.88
CA GLN A 384 29.87 -15.70 -3.76
C GLN A 384 28.72 -15.73 -2.75
N TYR A 385 28.48 -16.90 -2.16
CA TYR A 385 27.49 -17.06 -1.10
C TYR A 385 27.89 -18.10 -0.07
N ARG A 386 27.35 -17.94 1.14
CA ARG A 386 27.38 -18.94 2.21
C ARG A 386 25.93 -19.31 2.53
N ILE A 387 25.69 -20.58 2.89
CA ILE A 387 24.38 -21.08 3.29
C ILE A 387 24.52 -21.90 4.56
N ARG A 388 23.61 -21.68 5.51
CA ARG A 388 23.36 -22.59 6.63
C ARG A 388 21.91 -23.04 6.62
N MET A 389 21.66 -24.25 7.09
CA MET A 389 20.33 -24.87 7.10
C MET A 389 19.96 -25.32 8.51
N LYS A 390 18.70 -25.11 8.92
CA LYS A 390 18.09 -25.63 10.14
C LYS A 390 16.73 -26.23 9.79
N GLY A 391 16.57 -27.54 9.92
CA GLY A 391 15.35 -28.20 9.43
C GLY A 391 15.18 -28.02 7.93
N ASN A 392 14.08 -27.39 7.49
CA ASN A 392 13.84 -26.98 6.10
C ASN A 392 14.19 -25.50 5.83
N MET A 393 14.56 -24.76 6.88
CA MET A 393 14.90 -23.35 6.78
C MET A 393 16.34 -23.18 6.30
N SER A 394 16.54 -22.27 5.34
CA SER A 394 17.83 -21.89 4.80
C SER A 394 18.11 -20.42 5.07
N LEU A 395 19.28 -20.14 5.63
CA LEU A 395 19.84 -18.81 5.78
C LEU A 395 20.95 -18.63 4.76
N ILE A 396 20.76 -17.68 3.85
CA ILE A 396 21.64 -17.43 2.71
C ILE A 396 22.29 -16.07 2.90
N CYS A 397 23.60 -15.98 2.74
CA CYS A 397 24.34 -14.72 2.63
C CYS A 397 25.02 -14.67 1.27
N TRP A 398 24.53 -13.82 0.37
CA TRP A 398 25.01 -13.66 -1.01
C TRP A 398 25.65 -12.30 -1.20
N TYR A 399 26.83 -12.27 -1.81
CA TYR A 399 27.58 -11.05 -2.06
C TYR A 399 27.44 -10.58 -3.51
N ASN A 400 27.16 -9.30 -3.69
CA ASN A 400 27.18 -8.64 -5.00
C ASN A 400 27.88 -7.29 -4.95
N LYS A 401 27.19 -6.22 -4.54
CA LYS A 401 27.78 -4.90 -4.25
C LYS A 401 27.75 -4.62 -2.75
N GLY A 402 27.82 -5.69 -1.96
CA GLY A 402 27.39 -5.73 -0.57
C GLY A 402 26.71 -7.06 -0.25
N HIS A 403 26.55 -7.33 1.05
CA HIS A 403 25.97 -8.57 1.56
C HIS A 403 24.43 -8.48 1.60
N PHE A 404 23.78 -9.34 0.83
CA PHE A 404 22.34 -9.58 0.91
C PHE A 404 22.08 -10.88 1.65
N ARG A 405 21.21 -10.82 2.65
CA ARG A 405 20.87 -11.98 3.48
C ARG A 405 19.43 -12.36 3.26
N PHE A 406 19.16 -13.65 3.16
CA PHE A 406 17.81 -14.17 2.93
C PHE A 406 17.51 -15.30 3.89
N LEU A 407 16.27 -15.34 4.36
CA LEU A 407 15.71 -16.47 5.09
C LEU A 407 14.66 -17.12 4.19
N THR A 408 14.66 -18.44 4.05
CA THR A 408 13.65 -19.13 3.24
C THR A 408 13.48 -20.59 3.59
N ASN A 409 12.24 -21.08 3.52
CA ASN A 409 11.90 -22.50 3.49
C ASN A 409 11.15 -22.88 2.20
N ALA A 410 11.08 -21.97 1.23
CA ALA A 410 10.36 -22.16 -0.03
C ALA A 410 11.23 -22.71 -1.16
N TYR A 411 12.56 -22.57 -1.05
CA TYR A 411 13.52 -22.92 -2.09
C TYR A 411 14.63 -23.81 -1.54
N SER A 412 15.03 -24.79 -2.34
CA SER A 412 16.14 -25.68 -2.00
C SER A 412 17.46 -24.90 -1.91
N PRO A 413 18.28 -25.12 -0.86
CA PRO A 413 19.57 -24.44 -0.72
C PRO A 413 20.63 -24.94 -1.71
N VAL A 414 20.43 -26.09 -2.36
CA VAL A 414 21.38 -26.65 -3.33
C VAL A 414 21.09 -26.22 -4.77
N GLN A 415 19.92 -25.63 -5.02
CA GLN A 415 19.54 -25.17 -6.35
C GLN A 415 20.16 -23.81 -6.65
N GLN A 416 20.78 -23.70 -7.83
CA GLN A 416 21.43 -22.50 -8.29
C GLN A 416 20.56 -21.75 -9.29
N GLY A 417 20.72 -20.44 -9.31
CA GLY A 417 20.10 -19.50 -10.21
C GLY A 417 21.11 -18.45 -10.68
N VAL A 418 20.66 -17.53 -11.53
CA VAL A 418 21.51 -16.51 -12.15
C VAL A 418 20.82 -15.15 -12.21
N ILE A 419 21.52 -14.11 -11.76
CA ILE A 419 21.10 -12.72 -12.00
C ILE A 419 21.72 -12.23 -13.31
N ILE A 420 20.90 -12.05 -14.34
CA ILE A 420 21.33 -11.52 -15.64
C ILE A 420 21.39 -9.99 -15.61
N LYS A 421 22.58 -9.41 -15.86
CA LYS A 421 22.75 -7.96 -16.03
C LYS A 421 23.20 -7.65 -17.46
N ARG A 422 22.36 -6.92 -18.20
CA ARG A 422 22.56 -6.57 -19.64
C ARG A 422 23.97 -6.06 -20.01
N LYS A 423 24.68 -5.40 -19.09
CA LYS A 423 26.01 -4.82 -19.32
C LYS A 423 27.16 -5.52 -18.59
N SER A 424 26.88 -6.38 -17.60
CA SER A 424 27.92 -6.93 -16.71
C SER A 424 27.93 -8.46 -16.63
N GLY A 425 27.28 -9.13 -17.59
CA GLY A 425 27.19 -10.58 -17.64
C GLY A 425 26.24 -11.18 -16.59
N GLU A 426 26.44 -12.47 -16.36
CA GLU A 426 25.69 -13.32 -15.46
C GLU A 426 26.37 -13.40 -14.09
N ILE A 427 25.59 -13.36 -13.02
CA ILE A 427 26.10 -13.49 -11.65
C ILE A 427 25.44 -14.73 -11.02
N PRO A 428 26.22 -15.75 -10.63
CA PRO A 428 25.66 -16.92 -9.99
C PRO A 428 25.09 -16.55 -8.63
N CYS A 429 23.98 -17.20 -8.26
CA CYS A 429 23.34 -17.02 -6.98
C CYS A 429 22.54 -18.28 -6.61
N PRO A 430 22.10 -18.44 -5.36
CA PRO A 430 21.11 -19.46 -5.02
C PRO A 430 19.76 -19.16 -5.69
N LEU A 431 18.98 -20.18 -6.03
CA LEU A 431 17.68 -20.02 -6.71
C LEU A 431 16.72 -19.08 -5.95
N ALA A 432 16.76 -19.12 -4.61
CA ALA A 432 15.99 -18.20 -3.77
C ALA A 432 16.27 -16.72 -4.06
N VAL A 433 17.53 -16.38 -4.35
CA VAL A 433 17.95 -15.00 -4.67
C VAL A 433 17.43 -14.58 -6.03
N GLU A 434 17.52 -15.45 -7.03
CA GLU A 434 16.94 -15.20 -8.36
C GLU A 434 15.43 -15.00 -8.28
N ALA A 435 14.73 -15.92 -7.59
CA ALA A 435 13.30 -15.82 -7.40
C ALA A 435 12.92 -14.49 -6.72
N PHE A 436 13.54 -14.17 -5.58
CA PHE A 436 13.28 -12.93 -4.86
C PHE A 436 13.52 -11.68 -5.74
N ALA A 437 14.61 -11.64 -6.49
CA ALA A 437 14.92 -10.52 -7.38
C ALA A 437 13.89 -10.37 -8.52
N ALA A 438 13.45 -11.48 -9.12
CA ALA A 438 12.42 -11.47 -10.14
C ALA A 438 11.08 -10.95 -9.58
N HIS A 439 10.70 -11.39 -8.38
CA HIS A 439 9.48 -10.94 -7.71
C HIS A 439 9.53 -9.45 -7.36
N LEU A 440 10.62 -9.00 -6.73
CA LEU A 440 10.80 -7.59 -6.38
C LEU A 440 10.75 -6.69 -7.63
N SER A 441 11.42 -7.10 -8.72
CA SER A 441 11.39 -6.34 -9.98
C SER A 441 9.98 -6.22 -10.57
N TYR A 442 9.15 -7.26 -10.45
CA TYR A 442 7.78 -7.22 -10.93
C TYR A 442 6.93 -6.26 -10.11
N ILE A 443 6.99 -6.35 -8.78
CA ILE A 443 6.19 -5.52 -7.87
C ILE A 443 6.54 -4.05 -8.04
N CYS A 444 7.84 -3.69 -8.06
CA CYS A 444 8.26 -2.30 -8.27
C CYS A 444 7.73 -1.73 -9.59
N LYS A 445 7.72 -2.51 -10.68
CA LYS A 445 7.15 -2.07 -11.97
C LYS A 445 5.64 -1.95 -11.94
N TYR A 446 4.97 -2.82 -11.20
CA TYR A 446 3.53 -2.78 -11.04
C TYR A 446 3.15 -1.52 -10.26
N ASP A 447 3.77 -1.31 -9.10
CA ASP A 447 3.54 -0.15 -8.26
C ASP A 447 3.83 1.15 -9.01
N ASP A 448 4.99 1.30 -9.66
CA ASP A 448 5.31 2.47 -10.51
C ASP A 448 4.24 2.75 -11.58
N LYS A 449 3.67 1.70 -12.17
CA LYS A 449 2.66 1.83 -13.20
C LYS A 449 1.29 2.23 -12.66
N TYR A 450 0.92 1.76 -11.48
CA TYR A 450 -0.46 1.82 -10.96
C TYR A 450 -0.64 2.75 -9.76
N SER A 451 0.41 3.09 -9.01
CA SER A 451 0.40 4.01 -7.86
C SER A 451 -0.09 5.41 -8.24
N LYS A 452 0.26 5.88 -9.44
CA LYS A 452 -0.22 7.17 -9.97
C LYS A 452 -1.73 7.25 -10.20
N TYR A 453 -2.42 6.11 -10.28
CA TYR A 453 -3.88 6.04 -10.44
C TYR A 453 -4.60 5.88 -9.10
N PHE A 454 -3.93 6.18 -7.99
CA PHE A 454 -4.61 6.37 -6.72
C PHE A 454 -5.36 7.69 -6.74
N ILE A 455 -6.53 7.70 -6.11
CA ILE A 455 -7.34 8.91 -5.96
C ILE A 455 -6.55 9.90 -5.12
N SER A 456 -5.99 10.92 -5.78
CA SER A 456 -5.40 12.06 -5.10
C SER A 456 -6.54 12.91 -4.55
N HIS A 457 -6.73 12.78 -3.25
CA HIS A 457 -7.64 13.56 -2.45
C HIS A 457 -6.89 13.82 -1.15
N LYS A 458 -7.00 15.05 -0.62
CA LYS A 458 -6.54 15.39 0.73
C LYS A 458 -7.76 15.34 1.67
N PRO A 459 -8.17 14.15 2.14
CA PRO A 459 -9.17 14.05 3.19
C PRO A 459 -8.54 14.49 4.51
N ASN A 460 -9.32 15.22 5.32
CA ASN A 460 -8.94 15.55 6.68
C ASN A 460 -9.37 14.45 7.67
N LYS A 461 -10.10 13.43 7.21
CA LYS A 461 -10.55 12.30 8.02
C LYS A 461 -9.78 11.04 7.72
N THR A 462 -9.39 10.33 8.78
CA THR A 462 -8.63 9.09 8.72
C THR A 462 -9.36 8.00 7.92
N TRP A 463 -10.64 7.78 8.20
CA TRP A 463 -11.41 6.75 7.50
C TRP A 463 -11.60 7.07 6.00
N GLN A 464 -11.65 8.35 5.61
CA GLN A 464 -11.78 8.74 4.20
C GLN A 464 -10.51 8.41 3.41
N GLN A 465 -9.33 8.57 4.01
CA GLN A 465 -8.06 8.16 3.38
C GLN A 465 -8.07 6.68 3.03
N VAL A 466 -8.43 5.85 4.03
CA VAL A 466 -8.54 4.41 3.86
C VAL A 466 -9.59 4.06 2.79
N PHE A 467 -10.70 4.80 2.75
CA PHE A 467 -11.76 4.61 1.75
C PHE A 467 -11.27 4.86 0.33
N TRP A 468 -10.67 6.01 0.05
CA TRP A 468 -10.20 6.35 -1.29
C TRP A 468 -9.06 5.44 -1.75
N PHE A 469 -8.19 5.05 -0.82
CA PHE A 469 -7.17 4.05 -1.06
C PHE A 469 -7.79 2.69 -1.45
N ALA A 470 -8.75 2.19 -0.68
CA ALA A 470 -9.43 0.93 -0.94
C ALA A 470 -10.23 0.94 -2.26
N ILE A 471 -10.88 2.06 -2.60
CA ILE A 471 -11.51 2.25 -3.92
C ILE A 471 -10.49 2.19 -5.05
N SER A 472 -9.32 2.81 -4.87
CA SER A 472 -8.24 2.78 -5.88
C SER A 472 -7.76 1.35 -6.14
N ILE A 473 -7.61 0.54 -5.07
CA ILE A 473 -7.35 -0.90 -5.19
C ILE A 473 -8.47 -1.61 -5.94
N ALA A 474 -9.73 -1.37 -5.58
CA ALA A 474 -10.88 -2.01 -6.22
C ALA A 474 -10.87 -1.79 -7.75
N ILE A 475 -10.56 -0.57 -8.19
CA ILE A 475 -10.48 -0.23 -9.62
C ILE A 475 -9.28 -0.93 -10.30
N ASN A 476 -8.14 -1.00 -9.63
CA ASN A 476 -6.97 -1.70 -10.15
C ASN A 476 -7.22 -3.21 -10.28
N ASN A 477 -7.81 -3.82 -9.25
CA ASN A 477 -8.24 -5.22 -9.29
C ASN A 477 -9.29 -5.46 -10.39
N ALA A 478 -10.24 -4.53 -10.59
CA ALA A 478 -11.22 -4.60 -11.68
C ALA A 478 -10.55 -4.59 -13.06
N TYR A 479 -9.55 -3.72 -13.25
CA TYR A 479 -8.77 -3.68 -14.49
C TYR A 479 -7.94 -4.95 -14.73
N ILE A 480 -7.40 -5.56 -13.67
CA ILE A 480 -6.71 -6.85 -13.78
C ILE A 480 -7.67 -7.93 -14.26
N LEU A 481 -8.86 -8.05 -13.64
CA LEU A 481 -9.85 -9.04 -14.05
C LEU A 481 -10.31 -8.80 -15.49
N TYR A 482 -10.53 -7.54 -15.86
CA TYR A 482 -10.87 -7.17 -17.23
C TYR A 482 -9.80 -7.66 -18.22
N LYS A 483 -8.52 -7.33 -17.98
CA LYS A 483 -7.40 -7.79 -18.82
C LYS A 483 -7.30 -9.31 -18.95
N MET A 484 -7.72 -10.05 -17.94
CA MET A 484 -7.71 -11.52 -17.91
C MET A 484 -8.98 -12.14 -18.50
N SER A 485 -9.95 -11.31 -18.91
CA SER A 485 -11.24 -11.76 -19.45
C SER A 485 -11.28 -11.66 -20.98
N GLU A 486 -12.21 -12.39 -21.58
CA GLU A 486 -12.48 -12.34 -23.01
C GLU A 486 -12.96 -10.95 -23.49
N ALA A 487 -13.57 -10.15 -22.61
CA ALA A 487 -13.98 -8.78 -22.94
C ALA A 487 -12.78 -7.88 -23.34
N TYR A 488 -11.59 -8.15 -22.77
CA TYR A 488 -10.37 -7.45 -23.16
C TYR A 488 -9.89 -7.83 -24.57
N HIS A 489 -10.23 -9.02 -25.05
CA HIS A 489 -9.90 -9.41 -26.42
C HIS A 489 -10.80 -8.75 -27.46
N VAL A 490 -12.03 -8.38 -27.08
CA VAL A 490 -12.96 -7.62 -27.91
C VAL A 490 -12.53 -6.15 -28.01
N THR A 491 -12.35 -5.51 -26.86
CA THR A 491 -11.92 -4.11 -26.79
C THR A 491 -10.74 -4.05 -25.84
N ARG A 492 -9.62 -3.44 -26.23
CA ARG A 492 -8.39 -3.37 -25.40
C ARG A 492 -8.20 -1.99 -24.80
N TYR A 493 -8.79 -1.73 -23.63
CA TYR A 493 -8.50 -0.49 -22.92
C TYR A 493 -7.14 -0.53 -22.20
N SER A 494 -6.37 0.55 -22.31
CA SER A 494 -5.31 0.85 -21.36
C SER A 494 -5.88 1.12 -19.95
N ARG A 495 -5.02 1.20 -18.93
CA ARG A 495 -5.46 1.49 -17.56
C ARG A 495 -6.17 2.85 -17.45
N ALA A 496 -5.66 3.86 -18.16
CA ALA A 496 -6.27 5.18 -18.23
C ALA A 496 -7.65 5.11 -18.90
N GLN A 497 -7.73 4.51 -20.09
CA GLN A 497 -8.99 4.36 -20.84
C GLN A 497 -10.05 3.57 -20.06
N PHE A 498 -9.65 2.52 -19.32
CA PHE A 498 -10.57 1.77 -18.45
C PHE A 498 -11.13 2.68 -17.34
N GLY A 499 -10.27 3.52 -16.75
CA GLY A 499 -10.68 4.49 -15.73
C GLY A 499 -11.60 5.57 -16.29
N GLU A 500 -11.27 6.15 -17.46
CA GLU A 500 -12.13 7.11 -18.16
C GLU A 500 -13.52 6.51 -18.46
N ARG A 501 -13.54 5.25 -18.91
CA ARG A 501 -14.77 4.53 -19.19
C ARG A 501 -15.59 4.30 -17.93
N LEU A 502 -14.96 3.89 -16.84
CA LEU A 502 -15.62 3.75 -15.53
C LEU A 502 -16.22 5.07 -15.06
N VAL A 503 -15.48 6.19 -15.19
CA VAL A 503 -15.97 7.52 -14.83
C VAL A 503 -17.21 7.89 -15.65
N LYS A 504 -17.19 7.68 -16.97
CA LYS A 504 -18.34 7.95 -17.84
C LYS A 504 -19.56 7.12 -17.43
N GLU A 505 -19.38 5.81 -17.21
CA GLU A 505 -20.47 4.91 -16.80
C GLU A 505 -21.05 5.29 -15.42
N LEU A 506 -20.21 5.69 -14.46
CA LEU A 506 -20.65 6.20 -13.15
C LEU A 506 -21.44 7.50 -13.24
N LEU A 507 -21.11 8.35 -14.22
CA LEU A 507 -21.80 9.61 -14.50
C LEU A 507 -23.05 9.42 -15.38
N GLY A 508 -23.37 8.19 -15.81
CA GLY A 508 -24.48 7.92 -16.72
C GLY A 508 -24.27 8.50 -18.12
N LEU A 509 -23.02 8.73 -18.53
CA LEU A 509 -22.68 9.17 -19.86
C LEU A 509 -22.64 7.95 -20.79
N GLU A 510 -23.61 7.84 -21.69
CA GLU A 510 -23.59 6.83 -22.75
C GLU A 510 -22.51 7.17 -23.78
N ASP A 511 -21.87 6.13 -24.34
CA ASP A 511 -21.10 6.32 -25.56
C ASP A 511 -22.07 6.61 -26.69
N THR A 512 -22.11 7.85 -27.15
CA THR A 512 -22.57 8.16 -28.50
C THR A 512 -21.59 7.51 -29.48
N SER A 513 -21.78 6.21 -29.74
CA SER A 513 -21.12 5.53 -30.83
C SER A 513 -21.56 6.26 -32.11
N PRO A 514 -20.66 6.85 -32.93
CA PRO A 514 -21.04 7.19 -34.28
C PRO A 514 -21.27 5.83 -34.97
N THR A 515 -22.54 5.53 -35.22
CA THR A 515 -22.93 4.50 -36.19
C THR A 515 -22.21 4.83 -37.49
N HIS A 516 -21.28 3.97 -37.89
CA HIS A 516 -20.69 3.95 -39.22
C HIS A 516 -21.25 2.79 -40.02
#